data_AF-A0ABD5F4J2-F1
#
_entry.id   AF-A0ABD5F4J2-F1
#
_cell.length_a   1.000
_cell.length_b   1.000
_cell.length_c   1.000
_cell.angle_alpha   90.00
_cell.angle_beta   90.00
_cell.angle_gamma   90.00
#
_symmetry.space_group_name_H-M   'P 1'
#
loop_
_entity.id
_entity.type
_entity.pdbx_description
1 polymer ?
#
loop_
_entity_poly.entity_id
_entity_poly.type
_entity_poly.pdbx_seq_one_letter_code
_entity_poly.pdbx_strand_id
1 'polypeptide(L)' 'MNKRIRKKYLSVEQQKLLALYKDCETVRFYRHNDSFEEAELFTSMIGKPEIESSRGTIWFSSTQDKISATAFIKS' A
#
# COMPACT_ATOMS: atom_id res chain seq x y z
N MET A 1 23.60 -12.79 29.21
CA MET A 1 23.88 -12.36 27.82
C MET A 1 22.88 -11.26 27.45
N ASN A 2 23.25 -9.99 27.57
CA ASN A 2 22.33 -8.87 27.28
C ASN A 2 22.19 -8.70 25.76
N LYS A 3 21.07 -9.14 25.19
CA LYS A 3 20.71 -8.82 23.80
C LYS A 3 20.42 -7.31 23.72
N ARG A 4 21.44 -6.50 23.40
CA ARG A 4 21.24 -5.10 22.99
C ARG A 4 20.41 -5.10 21.71
N ILE A 5 19.15 -4.70 21.81
CA ILE A 5 18.27 -4.49 20.66
C ILE A 5 18.88 -3.32 19.85
N ARG A 6 19.39 -3.59 18.65
CA ARG A 6 19.86 -2.53 17.75
C ARG A 6 18.65 -1.74 17.27
N LYS A 7 18.57 -0.45 17.63
CA LYS A 7 17.59 0.49 17.07
C LYS A 7 17.83 0.56 15.55
N LYS A 8 16.88 0.07 14.75
CA LYS A 8 16.94 0.18 13.28
C LYS A 8 16.51 1.58 12.90
N TYR A 9 17.45 2.39 12.41
CA TYR A 9 17.14 3.72 11.88
C TYR A 9 16.49 3.59 10.50
N LEU A 10 15.50 4.45 10.22
CA LEU A 10 14.88 4.55 8.90
C LEU A 10 15.86 5.12 7.87
N SER A 11 15.80 4.63 6.64
CA SER A 11 16.52 5.26 5.52
C SER A 11 16.01 6.67 5.26
N VAL A 12 16.80 7.50 4.55
CA VAL A 12 16.37 8.86 4.16
C VAL A 12 15.06 8.85 3.39
N GLU A 13 14.86 7.85 2.52
CA GLU A 13 13.61 7.67 1.77
C GLU A 13 12.42 7.38 2.69
N GLN A 14 12.58 6.46 3.63
CA GLN A 14 11.55 6.14 4.62
C GLN A 14 11.20 7.34 5.51
N GLN A 15 12.19 8.19 5.83
CA GLN A 15 11.95 9.42 6.58
C GLN A 15 11.11 10.43 5.78
N LYS A 16 11.38 10.57 4.47
CA LYS A 16 10.58 11.43 3.58
C LYS A 16 9.14 10.93 3.46
N LEU A 17 8.94 9.63 3.27
CA LEU A 17 7.59 9.02 3.24
C LEU A 17 6.83 9.26 4.55
N LEU A 18 7.51 9.11 5.69
CA LEU A 18 6.90 9.39 7.00
C LEU A 18 6.55 10.87 7.18
N ALA A 19 7.37 11.79 6.68
CA ALA A 19 7.07 13.22 6.73
C ALA A 19 5.83 13.56 5.90
N LEU A 20 5.75 13.08 4.65
CA LEU A 20 4.59 13.25 3.78
C LEU A 20 3.33 12.62 4.40
N TYR A 21 3.45 11.40 4.94
CA TYR A 21 2.35 10.75 5.63
C TYR A 21 1.81 11.60 6.78
N LYS A 22 2.66 12.29 7.56
CA LYS A 22 2.18 13.13 8.67
C LYS A 22 1.47 14.39 8.21
N ASP A 23 1.94 14.99 7.11
CA ASP A 23 1.46 16.27 6.59
C ASP A 23 0.15 16.14 5.78
N CYS A 24 -0.03 15.02 5.07
CA CYS A 24 -1.20 14.84 4.21
C CYS A 24 -2.45 14.35 4.97
N GLU A 25 -3.62 14.82 4.54
CA GLU A 25 -4.93 14.33 4.97
C GLU A 25 -5.22 12.91 4.45
N THR A 26 -4.74 12.60 3.23
CA THR A 26 -4.89 11.28 2.61
C THR A 26 -3.62 10.87 1.87
N VAL A 27 -3.34 9.57 1.82
CA VAL A 27 -2.22 8.97 1.09
C VAL A 27 -2.76 7.84 0.22
N ARG A 28 -2.39 7.83 -1.06
CA ARG A 28 -2.89 6.84 -2.02
C ARG A 28 -1.74 6.17 -2.74
N PHE A 29 -1.75 4.84 -2.77
CA PHE A 29 -0.80 4.02 -3.49
C PHE A 29 -1.49 3.32 -4.66
N TYR A 30 -0.81 3.30 -5.80
CA TYR A 30 -1.33 2.71 -7.03
C TYR A 30 -0.32 1.73 -7.62
N ARG A 31 -0.79 0.57 -8.05
CA ARG A 31 -0.06 -0.36 -8.90
C ARG A 31 -0.87 -0.68 -10.15
N HIS A 32 -0.18 -0.96 -11.25
CA HIS A 32 -0.80 -1.25 -12.54
C HIS A 32 -0.16 -2.48 -13.16
N ASN A 33 -0.94 -3.18 -13.98
CA ASN A 33 -0.52 -4.39 -14.71
C ASN A 33 -0.10 -5.53 -13.78
N ASP A 34 -0.71 -5.63 -12.60
CA ASP A 34 -0.46 -6.71 -11.66
C ASP A 34 -1.19 -7.99 -12.08
N SER A 35 -0.68 -9.16 -11.65
CA SER A 35 -1.50 -10.36 -11.63
C SER A 35 -2.62 -10.23 -10.58
N PHE A 36 -3.64 -11.08 -10.66
CA PHE A 36 -4.72 -11.10 -9.67
C PHE A 36 -4.18 -11.28 -8.24
N GLU A 37 -3.27 -12.24 -8.06
CA GLU A 37 -2.64 -12.56 -6.77
C GLU A 37 -1.77 -11.42 -6.24
N GLU A 38 -1.00 -10.76 -7.12
CA GLU A 38 -0.16 -9.63 -6.74
C GLU A 38 -0.99 -8.41 -6.31
N ALA A 39 -2.08 -8.15 -7.03
CA ALA A 39 -2.99 -7.05 -6.74
C ALA A 39 -3.73 -7.25 -5.40
N GLU A 40 -4.22 -8.46 -5.16
CA GLU A 40 -4.85 -8.84 -3.89
C GLU A 40 -3.84 -8.73 -2.73
N LEU A 41 -2.64 -9.30 -2.88
CA LEU A 41 -1.60 -9.24 -1.86
C LEU A 41 -1.21 -7.80 -1.52
N PHE A 42 -1.01 -6.95 -2.53
CA PHE A 42 -0.64 -5.55 -2.34
C PHE A 42 -1.71 -4.77 -1.55
N THR A 43 -2.97 -4.89 -1.94
CA THR A 43 -4.06 -4.18 -1.28
C THR A 43 -4.37 -4.76 0.11
N SER A 44 -4.07 -6.05 0.34
CA SER A 44 -4.21 -6.70 1.64
C SER A 44 -3.29 -6.12 2.72
N MET A 45 -2.19 -5.47 2.32
CA MET A 45 -1.27 -4.80 3.26
C MET A 45 -1.92 -3.63 4.00
N ILE A 46 -2.96 -3.04 3.41
CA ILE A 46 -3.68 -1.90 4.00
C ILE A 46 -4.90 -2.36 4.79
N GLY A 47 -5.62 -3.37 4.33
CA GLY A 47 -6.90 -3.78 4.92
C GLY A 47 -7.52 -4.90 4.11
N LYS A 48 -8.82 -5.18 4.31
CA LYS A 48 -9.52 -6.20 3.52
C LYS A 48 -9.70 -5.71 2.07
N PRO A 49 -9.14 -6.39 1.06
CA PRO A 49 -9.33 -6.00 -0.33
C PRO A 49 -10.78 -6.15 -0.78
N GLU A 50 -11.24 -5.17 -1.53
CA GLU A 50 -12.48 -5.21 -2.31
C GLU A 50 -12.10 -5.32 -3.79
N ILE A 51 -12.86 -6.11 -4.54
CA ILE A 51 -12.68 -6.28 -5.98
C ILE A 51 -13.77 -5.51 -6.73
N GLU A 52 -13.35 -4.71 -7.68
CA GLU A 52 -14.22 -3.90 -8.51
C GLU A 52 -13.90 -4.10 -9.98
N SER A 53 -14.88 -3.88 -10.85
CA SER A 53 -14.66 -3.91 -12.30
C SER A 53 -15.53 -2.89 -13.03
N SER A 54 -14.94 -2.25 -14.04
CA SER A 54 -15.63 -1.30 -14.91
C SER A 54 -14.93 -1.19 -16.26
N ARG A 55 -15.71 -1.15 -17.35
CA ARG A 55 -15.21 -0.96 -18.73
C ARG A 55 -14.05 -1.89 -19.12
N GLY A 56 -14.07 -3.14 -18.63
CA GLY A 56 -13.03 -4.13 -18.93
C GLY A 56 -11.76 -4.01 -18.08
N THR A 57 -11.71 -3.09 -17.12
CA THR A 57 -10.65 -3.01 -16.11
C THR A 57 -11.14 -3.63 -14.80
N ILE A 58 -10.32 -4.47 -14.19
CA ILE A 58 -10.55 -5.05 -12.86
C ILE A 58 -9.47 -4.52 -11.93
N TRP A 59 -9.83 -4.16 -10.71
CA TRP A 59 -8.87 -3.74 -9.70
C TRP A 59 -9.26 -4.21 -8.32
N PHE A 60 -8.26 -4.34 -7.47
CA PHE A 60 -8.44 -4.42 -6.04
C PHE A 60 -8.28 -3.02 -5.43
N SER A 61 -9.06 -2.73 -4.40
CA SER A 61 -8.93 -1.53 -3.59
C SER A 61 -9.04 -1.87 -2.10
N SER A 62 -8.35 -1.11 -1.26
CA SER A 62 -8.46 -1.21 0.20
C SER A 62 -8.13 0.14 0.80
N THR A 63 -8.87 0.53 1.84
CA THR A 63 -8.62 1.78 2.58
C THR A 63 -8.67 1.50 4.06
N GLN A 64 -7.63 1.95 4.78
CA GLN A 64 -7.60 1.97 6.24
C GLN A 64 -7.13 3.34 6.70
N ASP A 65 -7.92 3.97 7.57
CA ASP A 65 -7.72 5.33 8.03
C ASP A 65 -7.55 6.29 6.85
N LYS A 66 -6.37 6.91 6.71
CA LYS A 66 -6.05 7.84 5.62
C LYS A 66 -5.24 7.24 4.48
N ILE A 67 -4.96 5.93 4.53
CA ILE A 67 -4.18 5.25 3.50
C ILE A 67 -5.12 4.43 2.63
N SER A 68 -5.04 4.64 1.32
CA SER A 68 -5.71 3.81 0.31
C SER A 68 -4.68 3.14 -0.58
N ALA A 69 -4.92 1.88 -0.93
CA ALA A 69 -4.17 1.15 -1.95
C ALA A 69 -5.13 0.68 -3.06
N THR A 70 -4.70 0.82 -4.30
CA THR A 70 -5.41 0.32 -5.48
C THR A 70 -4.44 -0.39 -6.41
N ALA A 71 -4.78 -1.60 -6.84
CA ALA A 71 -3.98 -2.35 -7.80
C ALA A 71 -4.85 -2.80 -8.98
N PHE A 72 -4.47 -2.36 -10.18
CA PHE A 72 -5.15 -2.71 -11.42
C PHE A 72 -4.57 -3.99 -12.01
N ILE A 73 -5.46 -4.95 -12.28
CA ILE A 73 -5.13 -6.24 -12.85
C ILE A 73 -4.85 -6.06 -14.34
N LYS A 74 -3.78 -6.69 -14.83
CA LYS A 74 -3.51 -6.78 -16.26
C LYS A 74 -4.60 -7.62 -16.93
N SER A 75 -5.39 -6.98 -17.79
CA SER A 75 -6.35 -7.64 -18.70
C SER A 75 -5.66 -8.61 -19.65
#